data_AF-A0A3D4JNN7-F1
#
_entry.id   AF-A0A3D4JNN7-F1
#
_cell.length_a   1.000
_cell.length_b   1.000
_cell.length_c   1.000
_cell.angle_alpha   90.00
_cell.angle_beta   90.00
_cell.angle_gamma   90.00
#
_symmetry.space_group_name_H-M   'P 1'
#
loop_
_entity.id
_entity.type
_entity.pdbx_description
1 polymer ?
#
loop_
_entity_poly.entity_id
_entity_poly.type
_entity_poly.pdbx_seq_one_letter_code
_entity_poly.pdbx_strand_id
1 'polypeptide(L)'
;MINFSLKEFVDENIQNFDPQNPQDIIKAEKLLKAESKLNNRFTINEIEEFLEYIKNQKQNFDHILNLPVIKSIYNDKYPENLKTKPDLRNITESEMAEFREVFTPYVKEFISVSMRNNQWQNLIYFQHFYAQFFSVESLDFYKVLLHDKNDLIIEGIIKNSSLSFFKENYPFATDRKFYYLQSLVDHFEFDDDILTINNVVAENQKTSIDNKVVLGEILTAIFHFSSSNSVTKNVIKKNQAIAEDWKNQKKGFLNNIAYYIVRFFTKDQNPGLILFLSTVILGVYILSFYFVFSFETEIIIFYSIANIVGLYLAYRNFKYYFSFFDHKNITDILGKISATLLITMIVGFPLILFVGLGFAYVFDSVSDGKFPGGIIFPLIIFGIRIFNRNK
;
A
#
# COMPACT_ATOMS: atom_id res chain seq x y z
N MET A 1 -6.24 14.08 -34.62
CA MET A 1 -5.12 14.13 -33.63
C MET A 1 -3.86 13.95 -34.43
N ILE A 2 -2.93 14.91 -34.41
CA ILE A 2 -1.74 14.84 -35.27
C ILE A 2 -0.88 13.66 -34.83
N ASN A 3 -0.68 12.66 -35.70
CA ASN A 3 0.15 11.49 -35.40
C ASN A 3 1.66 11.84 -35.55
N PHE A 4 2.33 12.21 -34.45
CA PHE A 4 3.74 12.63 -34.48
C PHE A 4 4.71 11.47 -34.82
N SER A 5 4.29 10.20 -34.73
CA SER A 5 5.11 9.08 -35.20
C SER A 5 5.30 9.09 -36.73
N LEU A 6 4.42 9.77 -37.48
CA LEU A 6 4.61 10.00 -38.92
C LEU A 6 5.85 10.85 -39.19
N LYS A 7 6.20 11.75 -38.27
CA LYS A 7 7.40 12.59 -38.38
C LYS A 7 8.67 11.79 -38.27
N GLU A 8 8.76 10.93 -37.26
CA GLU A 8 9.90 10.01 -37.10
C GLU A 8 10.08 9.14 -38.34
N PHE A 9 8.99 8.62 -38.92
CA PHE A 9 9.06 7.84 -40.14
C PHE A 9 9.54 8.65 -41.35
N VAL A 10 9.11 9.91 -41.49
CA VAL A 10 9.59 10.81 -42.55
C VAL A 10 11.08 11.11 -42.38
N ASP A 11 11.51 11.46 -41.17
CA ASP A 11 12.90 11.81 -40.88
C ASP A 11 13.87 10.63 -41.08
N GLU A 12 13.41 9.40 -40.80
CA GLU A 12 14.18 8.16 -41.03
C GLU A 12 14.38 7.85 -42.52
N ASN A 13 13.46 8.28 -43.40
CA ASN A 13 13.41 7.85 -44.79
C ASN A 13 13.68 8.98 -45.81
N ILE A 14 13.58 10.25 -45.39
CA ILE A 14 13.84 11.42 -46.23
C ILE A 14 14.97 12.22 -45.58
N GLN A 15 16.17 12.10 -46.15
CA GLN A 15 17.32 12.89 -45.70
C GLN A 15 17.06 14.39 -45.87
N ASN A 16 17.29 15.16 -44.79
CA ASN A 16 17.14 16.62 -44.75
C ASN A 16 15.75 17.10 -45.20
N PHE A 17 14.68 16.45 -44.73
CA PHE A 17 13.31 16.87 -45.01
C PHE A 17 13.10 18.34 -44.62
N ASP A 18 12.74 19.18 -45.59
CA ASP A 18 12.39 20.58 -45.38
C ASP A 18 10.88 20.79 -45.57
N PRO A 19 10.11 21.07 -44.51
CA PRO A 19 8.68 21.30 -44.60
C PRO A 19 8.30 22.59 -45.35
N GLN A 20 9.24 23.50 -45.63
CA GLN A 20 9.03 24.67 -46.48
C GLN A 20 9.22 24.36 -47.98
N ASN A 21 9.80 23.18 -48.31
CA ASN A 21 10.01 22.75 -49.69
C ASN A 21 8.80 21.92 -50.20
N PRO A 22 8.03 22.42 -51.18
CA PRO A 22 6.87 21.69 -51.71
C PRO A 22 7.21 20.31 -52.28
N GLN A 23 8.43 20.12 -52.80
CA GLN A 23 8.85 18.82 -53.33
C GLN A 23 9.05 17.79 -52.23
N ASP A 24 9.53 18.20 -51.06
CA ASP A 24 9.74 17.29 -49.95
C ASP A 24 8.42 16.91 -49.28
N ILE A 25 7.45 17.84 -49.20
CA ILE A 25 6.06 17.52 -48.82
C ILE A 25 5.46 16.46 -49.76
N ILE A 26 5.62 16.61 -51.09
CA ILE A 26 5.10 15.62 -52.06
C ILE A 26 5.80 14.26 -51.89
N LYS A 27 7.11 14.24 -51.60
CA LYS A 27 7.83 12.99 -51.32
C LYS A 27 7.32 12.33 -50.04
N ALA A 28 7.16 13.08 -48.96
CA ALA A 28 6.62 12.60 -47.70
C ALA A 28 5.20 12.04 -47.87
N GLU A 29 4.33 12.73 -48.60
CA GLU A 29 2.97 12.24 -48.91
C GLU A 29 3.00 10.90 -49.65
N LYS A 30 3.82 10.79 -50.71
CA LYS A 30 3.94 9.54 -51.48
C LYS A 30 4.48 8.40 -50.62
N LEU A 31 5.50 8.67 -49.81
CA LEU A 31 6.12 7.71 -48.91
C LEU A 31 5.10 7.21 -47.87
N LEU A 32 4.41 8.11 -47.19
CA LEU A 32 3.41 7.80 -46.17
C LEU A 32 2.21 7.05 -46.75
N LYS A 33 1.71 7.45 -47.93
CA LYS A 33 0.61 6.74 -48.62
C LYS A 33 1.03 5.36 -49.11
N ALA A 34 2.30 5.17 -49.49
CA ALA A 34 2.82 3.85 -49.82
C ALA A 34 2.91 2.95 -48.58
N GLU A 35 3.42 3.47 -47.47
CA GLU A 35 3.50 2.76 -46.18
C GLU A 35 2.11 2.38 -45.65
N SER A 36 1.14 3.29 -45.76
CA SER A 36 -0.27 3.03 -45.43
C SER A 36 -0.84 1.85 -46.23
N LYS A 37 -0.54 1.76 -47.54
CA LYS A 37 -1.03 0.65 -48.39
C LYS A 37 -0.33 -0.68 -48.14
N LEU A 38 0.95 -0.66 -47.79
CA LEU A 38 1.77 -1.86 -47.66
C LEU A 38 1.64 -2.49 -46.27
N ASN A 39 1.70 -1.67 -45.23
CA ASN A 39 1.82 -2.13 -43.85
C ASN A 39 0.61 -1.76 -42.97
N ASN A 40 -0.37 -1.01 -43.50
CA ASN A 40 -1.53 -0.49 -42.76
C ASN A 40 -1.14 0.22 -41.45
N ARG A 41 0.09 0.73 -41.36
CA ARG A 41 0.66 1.35 -40.15
C ARG A 41 0.01 2.70 -39.85
N PHE A 42 -0.40 3.41 -40.89
CA PHE A 42 -0.98 4.75 -40.84
C PHE A 42 -2.26 4.80 -41.68
N THR A 43 -3.23 5.59 -41.27
CA THR A 43 -4.45 5.87 -42.04
C THR A 43 -4.27 7.09 -42.96
N ILE A 44 -5.04 7.14 -44.05
CA ILE A 44 -4.99 8.27 -44.99
C ILE A 44 -5.34 9.59 -44.27
N ASN A 45 -6.33 9.57 -43.38
CA ASN A 45 -6.74 10.76 -42.63
C ASN A 45 -5.61 11.28 -41.73
N GLU A 46 -4.90 10.40 -41.02
CA GLU A 46 -3.74 10.81 -40.19
C GLU A 46 -2.63 11.45 -41.04
N ILE A 47 -2.39 10.91 -42.24
CA ILE A 47 -1.38 11.45 -43.16
C ILE A 47 -1.79 12.84 -43.64
N GLU A 48 -3.05 13.04 -44.01
CA GLU A 48 -3.57 14.34 -44.46
C GLU A 48 -3.52 15.38 -43.35
N GLU A 49 -4.00 15.04 -42.14
CA GLU A 49 -3.91 15.90 -40.96
C GLU A 49 -2.45 16.29 -40.63
N PHE A 50 -1.52 15.34 -40.73
CA PHE A 50 -0.11 15.57 -40.46
C PHE A 50 0.57 16.47 -41.49
N LEU A 51 0.32 16.24 -42.79
CA LEU A 51 0.90 17.05 -43.86
C LEU A 51 0.33 18.48 -43.84
N GLU A 52 -0.97 18.63 -43.57
CA GLU A 52 -1.60 19.93 -43.37
C GLU A 52 -0.99 20.67 -42.17
N TYR A 53 -0.81 19.96 -41.05
CA TYR A 53 -0.15 20.49 -39.87
C TYR A 53 1.27 20.98 -40.18
N ILE A 54 2.11 20.14 -40.82
CA ILE A 54 3.49 20.50 -41.18
C ILE A 54 3.54 21.71 -42.10
N LYS A 55 2.63 21.79 -43.08
CA LYS A 55 2.59 22.89 -44.05
C LYS A 55 2.17 24.22 -43.41
N ASN A 56 1.28 24.17 -42.42
CA ASN A 56 0.68 25.36 -41.81
C ASN A 56 1.45 25.86 -40.57
N GLN A 57 2.24 25.00 -39.92
CA GLN A 57 3.02 25.38 -38.75
C GLN A 57 4.32 26.07 -39.12
N LYS A 58 4.51 27.29 -38.59
CA LYS A 58 5.76 28.05 -38.75
C LYS A 58 6.85 27.63 -37.75
N GLN A 59 6.48 27.07 -36.60
CA GLN A 59 7.41 26.64 -35.56
C GLN A 59 7.77 25.17 -35.72
N ASN A 60 9.07 24.87 -35.60
CA ASN A 60 9.58 23.52 -35.65
C ASN A 60 9.86 23.01 -34.23
N PHE A 61 8.97 22.15 -33.72
CA PHE A 61 9.09 21.56 -32.39
C PHE A 61 10.11 20.40 -32.28
N ASP A 62 11.01 20.20 -33.25
CA ASP A 62 11.96 19.09 -33.26
C ASP A 62 12.71 18.91 -31.95
N HIS A 63 13.21 19.99 -31.36
CA HIS A 63 13.98 19.91 -30.13
C HIS A 63 13.12 19.51 -28.91
N ILE A 64 11.81 19.78 -28.95
CA ILE A 64 10.85 19.33 -27.92
C ILE A 64 10.45 17.87 -28.17
N LEU A 65 10.13 17.51 -29.42
CA LEU A 65 9.74 16.15 -29.82
C LEU A 65 10.88 15.13 -29.63
N ASN A 66 12.13 15.59 -29.63
CA ASN A 66 13.30 14.75 -29.36
C ASN A 66 13.61 14.57 -27.86
N LEU A 67 12.88 15.24 -26.95
CA LEU A 67 13.01 14.98 -25.53
C LEU A 67 12.60 13.53 -25.24
N PRO A 68 13.38 12.75 -24.46
CA PRO A 68 13.15 11.32 -24.28
C PRO A 68 11.72 10.95 -23.89
N VAL A 69 11.13 11.69 -22.95
CA VAL A 69 9.77 11.43 -22.43
C VAL A 69 8.69 11.84 -23.41
N ILE A 70 8.86 12.97 -24.10
CA ILE A 70 7.92 13.42 -25.14
C ILE A 70 7.90 12.40 -26.28
N LYS A 71 9.09 11.98 -26.74
CA LYS A 71 9.26 10.90 -27.71
C LYS A 71 8.58 9.60 -27.31
N SER A 72 8.70 9.25 -26.04
CA SER A 72 8.09 8.06 -25.47
C SER A 72 6.56 8.13 -25.48
N ILE A 73 6.00 9.29 -25.14
CA ILE A 73 4.56 9.52 -25.07
C ILE A 73 3.92 9.43 -26.46
N TYR A 74 4.46 10.08 -27.49
CA TYR A 74 3.81 10.04 -28.81
C TYR A 74 4.05 8.74 -29.59
N ASN A 75 5.04 7.94 -29.18
CA ASN A 75 5.28 6.61 -29.74
C ASN A 75 4.63 5.47 -28.94
N ASP A 76 3.92 5.79 -27.85
CA ASP A 76 3.34 4.82 -26.90
C ASP A 76 4.38 3.79 -26.39
N LYS A 77 5.61 4.26 -26.15
CA LYS A 77 6.74 3.44 -25.67
C LYS A 77 7.34 4.07 -24.42
N TYR A 78 6.82 3.71 -23.25
CA TYR A 78 7.23 4.29 -21.98
C TYR A 78 8.54 3.65 -21.46
N PRO A 79 9.66 4.40 -21.37
CA PRO A 79 10.92 3.87 -20.88
C PRO A 79 10.86 3.65 -19.37
N GLU A 80 11.57 2.64 -18.88
CA GLU A 80 11.63 2.32 -17.45
C GLU A 80 12.30 3.40 -16.59
N ASN A 81 12.99 4.38 -17.20
CA ASN A 81 13.78 5.40 -16.50
C ASN A 81 13.44 6.83 -16.97
N LEU A 82 12.25 7.33 -16.61
CA LEU A 82 11.83 8.73 -16.79
C LEU A 82 12.49 9.72 -15.79
N LYS A 83 13.62 9.35 -15.18
CA LYS A 83 14.19 10.06 -14.01
C LYS A 83 14.99 11.32 -14.37
N THR A 84 15.23 11.55 -15.66
CA THR A 84 16.15 12.60 -16.10
C THR A 84 15.37 13.88 -16.36
N LYS A 85 15.77 14.97 -15.70
CA LYS A 85 15.21 16.30 -15.95
C LYS A 85 15.62 16.79 -17.35
N PRO A 86 14.70 17.24 -18.21
CA PRO A 86 15.05 17.79 -19.52
C PRO A 86 15.74 19.14 -19.39
N ASP A 87 16.63 19.47 -20.34
CA ASP A 87 17.15 20.83 -20.51
C ASP A 87 16.18 21.62 -21.38
N LEU A 88 15.61 22.67 -20.79
CA LEU A 88 14.50 23.43 -21.38
C LEU A 88 14.88 24.89 -21.60
N ARG A 89 16.16 25.26 -21.38
CA ARG A 89 16.64 26.65 -21.42
C ARG A 89 16.47 27.33 -22.77
N ASN A 90 16.40 26.55 -23.85
CA ASN A 90 16.29 27.05 -25.21
C ASN A 90 14.86 27.13 -25.73
N ILE A 91 13.86 26.74 -24.92
CA ILE A 91 12.45 26.73 -25.33
C ILE A 91 11.77 27.98 -24.77
N THR A 92 11.18 28.78 -25.64
CA THR A 92 10.45 29.98 -25.21
C THR A 92 9.07 29.64 -24.66
N GLU A 93 8.50 30.49 -23.79
CA GLU A 93 7.14 30.23 -23.26
C GLU A 93 6.06 30.28 -24.36
N SER A 94 6.23 31.12 -25.39
CA SER A 94 5.31 31.17 -26.54
C SER A 94 5.30 29.84 -27.29
N GLU A 95 6.49 29.30 -27.55
CA GLU A 95 6.64 28.00 -28.22
C GLU A 95 6.10 26.85 -27.36
N MET A 96 6.37 26.89 -26.05
CA MET A 96 5.83 25.91 -25.10
C MET A 96 4.29 25.95 -25.07
N ALA A 97 3.69 27.15 -25.08
CA ALA A 97 2.24 27.31 -25.07
C ALA A 97 1.60 26.71 -26.35
N GLU A 98 2.16 26.99 -27.53
CA GLU A 98 1.70 26.39 -28.78
C GLU A 98 1.86 24.86 -28.77
N PHE A 99 2.99 24.35 -28.27
CA PHE A 99 3.23 22.92 -28.16
C PHE A 99 2.24 22.22 -27.22
N ARG A 100 1.94 22.79 -26.05
CA ARG A 100 0.97 22.24 -25.07
C ARG A 100 -0.38 21.96 -25.71
N GLU A 101 -0.91 22.90 -26.48
CA GLU A 101 -2.23 22.76 -27.12
C GLU A 101 -2.23 21.57 -28.10
N VAL A 102 -1.21 21.48 -28.96
CA VAL A 102 -1.12 20.41 -29.96
C VAL A 102 -0.84 19.05 -29.31
N PHE A 103 -0.07 19.02 -28.22
CA PHE A 103 0.36 17.80 -27.54
C PHE A 103 -0.64 17.30 -26.49
N THR A 104 -1.68 18.09 -26.17
CA THR A 104 -2.70 17.76 -25.16
C THR A 104 -3.31 16.36 -25.31
N PRO A 105 -3.73 15.91 -26.51
CA PRO A 105 -4.31 14.58 -26.67
C PRO A 105 -3.36 13.45 -26.27
N TYR A 106 -2.06 13.60 -26.55
CA TYR A 106 -1.04 12.63 -26.18
C TYR A 106 -0.81 12.55 -24.67
N VAL A 107 -0.79 13.71 -24.01
CA VAL A 107 -0.67 13.76 -22.54
C VAL A 107 -1.88 13.08 -21.89
N LYS A 108 -3.09 13.33 -22.39
CA LYS A 108 -4.32 12.68 -21.90
C LYS A 108 -4.29 11.17 -22.06
N GLU A 109 -3.83 10.67 -23.22
CA GLU A 109 -3.69 9.24 -23.45
C GLU A 109 -2.65 8.62 -22.50
N PHE A 110 -1.47 9.26 -22.38
CA PHE A 110 -0.43 8.84 -21.44
C PHE A 110 -0.93 8.75 -20.00
N ILE A 111 -1.69 9.76 -19.54
CA ILE A 111 -2.30 9.75 -18.21
C ILE A 111 -3.24 8.55 -18.07
N SER A 112 -4.14 8.37 -19.03
CA SER A 112 -5.16 7.32 -19.02
C SER A 112 -4.54 5.92 -18.98
N VAL A 113 -3.56 5.66 -19.83
CA VAL A 113 -2.82 4.39 -19.88
C VAL A 113 -2.04 4.16 -18.59
N SER A 114 -1.33 5.18 -18.10
CA SER A 114 -0.55 5.07 -16.87
C SER A 114 -1.44 4.78 -15.66
N MET A 115 -2.61 5.41 -15.54
CA MET A 115 -3.55 5.14 -14.46
C MET A 115 -4.18 3.76 -14.55
N ARG A 116 -4.59 3.33 -15.75
CA ARG A 116 -5.19 1.99 -15.96
C ARG A 116 -4.23 0.88 -15.57
N ASN A 117 -2.95 1.07 -15.86
CA ASN A 117 -1.88 0.10 -15.59
C ASN A 117 -1.19 0.31 -14.23
N ASN A 118 -1.71 1.19 -13.36
CA ASN A 118 -1.11 1.52 -12.06
C ASN A 118 0.37 1.96 -12.13
N GLN A 119 0.77 2.60 -13.25
CA GLN A 119 2.12 3.11 -13.47
C GLN A 119 2.32 4.48 -12.79
N TRP A 120 2.00 4.56 -11.50
CA TRP A 120 2.06 5.80 -10.69
C TRP A 120 3.44 6.47 -10.74
N GLN A 121 4.50 5.68 -10.84
CA GLN A 121 5.86 6.19 -10.92
C GLN A 121 6.11 7.03 -12.17
N ASN A 122 5.49 6.69 -13.30
CA ASN A 122 5.63 7.42 -14.56
C ASN A 122 4.98 8.79 -14.43
N LEU A 123 3.77 8.84 -13.85
CA LEU A 123 3.05 10.07 -13.57
C LEU A 123 3.80 10.96 -12.57
N ILE A 124 4.38 10.37 -11.52
CA ILE A 124 5.23 11.10 -10.55
C ILE A 124 6.40 11.78 -11.28
N TYR A 125 7.10 11.06 -12.16
CA TYR A 125 8.24 11.63 -12.88
C TYR A 125 7.81 12.70 -13.88
N PHE A 126 6.70 12.49 -14.57
CA PHE A 126 6.14 13.48 -15.47
C PHE A 126 5.77 14.76 -14.71
N GLN A 127 5.11 14.65 -13.55
CA GLN A 127 4.77 15.79 -12.70
C GLN A 127 6.03 16.53 -12.19
N HIS A 128 7.10 15.81 -11.82
CA HIS A 128 8.30 16.45 -11.29
C HIS A 128 9.15 17.17 -12.36
N PHE A 129 9.27 16.57 -13.55
CA PHE A 129 10.26 17.00 -14.53
C PHE A 129 9.65 17.59 -15.80
N TYR A 130 8.37 17.29 -16.07
CA TYR A 130 7.68 17.60 -17.32
C TYR A 130 6.34 18.31 -17.08
N ALA A 131 6.04 18.80 -15.88
CA ALA A 131 4.76 19.47 -15.58
C ALA A 131 4.46 20.67 -16.49
N GLN A 132 5.48 21.35 -16.98
CA GLN A 132 5.33 22.45 -17.94
C GLN A 132 4.79 22.01 -19.31
N PHE A 133 4.60 20.71 -19.58
CA PHE A 133 3.97 20.21 -20.79
C PHE A 133 2.47 19.96 -20.61
N PHE A 134 1.94 20.12 -19.40
CA PHE A 134 0.49 20.15 -19.21
C PHE A 134 -0.09 21.43 -19.81
N SER A 135 -1.05 21.27 -20.71
CA SER A 135 -2.08 22.30 -20.92
C SER A 135 -3.05 22.34 -19.74
N VAL A 136 -3.82 23.42 -19.64
CA VAL A 136 -4.92 23.52 -18.67
C VAL A 136 -5.87 22.32 -18.82
N GLU A 137 -6.24 21.98 -20.06
CA GLU A 137 -7.17 20.90 -20.36
C GLU A 137 -6.64 19.50 -19.96
N SER A 138 -5.34 19.24 -20.17
CA SER A 138 -4.72 17.97 -19.75
C SER A 138 -4.53 17.87 -18.24
N LEU A 139 -4.26 19.00 -17.56
CA LEU A 139 -4.15 19.06 -16.10
C LEU A 139 -5.51 18.84 -15.44
N ASP A 140 -6.57 19.48 -15.94
CA ASP A 140 -7.93 19.29 -15.42
C ASP A 140 -8.39 17.85 -15.63
N PHE A 141 -8.15 17.29 -16.82
CA PHE A 141 -8.40 15.87 -17.09
C PHE A 141 -7.67 14.96 -16.10
N TYR A 142 -6.40 15.27 -15.82
CA TYR A 142 -5.60 14.52 -14.87
C TYR A 142 -6.17 14.57 -13.45
N LYS A 143 -6.58 15.77 -13.00
CA LYS A 143 -7.20 15.98 -11.68
C LYS A 143 -8.52 15.19 -11.56
N VAL A 144 -9.40 15.28 -12.56
CA VAL A 144 -10.69 14.55 -12.59
C VAL A 144 -10.47 13.05 -12.43
N LEU A 145 -9.52 12.46 -13.17
CA LEU A 145 -9.27 11.02 -13.03
C LEU A 145 -8.70 10.62 -11.67
N LEU A 146 -7.95 11.49 -10.99
CA LEU A 146 -7.48 11.25 -9.62
C LEU A 146 -8.65 11.32 -8.62
N HIS A 147 -9.53 12.31 -8.77
CA HIS A 147 -10.78 12.43 -8.00
C HIS A 147 -11.65 11.18 -8.16
N ASP A 148 -11.89 10.73 -9.39
CA ASP A 148 -12.66 9.51 -9.68
C ASP A 148 -12.09 8.26 -8.97
N LYS A 149 -10.75 8.18 -8.87
CA LYS A 149 -10.07 7.09 -8.15
C LYS A 149 -10.27 7.21 -6.63
N ASN A 150 -10.22 8.40 -6.08
CA ASN A 150 -10.52 8.65 -4.66
C ASN A 150 -11.98 8.31 -4.34
N ASP A 151 -12.92 8.72 -5.19
CA ASP A 151 -14.34 8.40 -5.07
C ASP A 151 -14.57 6.88 -5.09
N LEU A 152 -13.90 6.16 -5.98
CA LEU A 152 -13.97 4.71 -6.01
C LEU A 152 -13.48 4.06 -4.70
N ILE A 153 -12.47 4.64 -4.05
CA ILE A 153 -12.01 4.18 -2.72
C ILE A 153 -13.08 4.45 -1.67
N ILE A 154 -13.64 5.66 -1.66
CA ILE A 154 -14.71 6.06 -0.74
C ILE A 154 -15.91 5.11 -0.87
N GLU A 155 -16.43 4.96 -2.08
CA GLU A 155 -17.53 4.05 -2.38
C GLU A 155 -17.18 2.60 -2.04
N GLY A 156 -15.94 2.20 -2.34
CA GLY A 156 -15.41 0.89 -2.05
C GLY A 156 -15.45 0.57 -0.55
N ILE A 157 -15.14 1.53 0.31
CA ILE A 157 -15.20 1.35 1.75
C ILE A 157 -16.65 1.32 2.26
N ILE A 158 -17.52 2.19 1.73
CA ILE A 158 -18.93 2.30 2.17
C ILE A 158 -19.74 1.05 1.79
N LYS A 159 -19.57 0.55 0.56
CA LYS A 159 -20.47 -0.45 -0.04
C LYS A 159 -20.00 -1.90 0.17
N ASN A 160 -18.71 -2.15 0.37
CA ASN A 160 -18.20 -3.53 0.34
C ASN A 160 -18.21 -4.23 1.70
N SER A 161 -18.89 -5.36 1.76
CA SER A 161 -18.81 -6.30 2.89
C SER A 161 -17.44 -6.99 2.97
N SER A 162 -16.70 -7.10 1.86
CA SER A 162 -15.34 -7.66 1.78
C SER A 162 -14.36 -6.68 1.13
N LEU A 163 -13.61 -5.97 1.97
CA LEU A 163 -12.55 -5.05 1.51
C LEU A 163 -11.34 -5.79 0.95
N SER A 164 -11.17 -7.07 1.28
CA SER A 164 -10.11 -7.90 0.70
C SER A 164 -10.31 -8.08 -0.82
N PHE A 165 -11.55 -8.36 -1.25
CA PHE A 165 -11.87 -8.44 -2.69
C PHE A 165 -11.77 -7.08 -3.38
N PHE A 166 -12.18 -6.00 -2.71
CA PHE A 166 -12.00 -4.64 -3.23
C PHE A 166 -10.52 -4.34 -3.52
N LYS A 167 -9.63 -4.65 -2.57
CA LYS A 167 -8.17 -4.46 -2.72
C LYS A 167 -7.59 -5.23 -3.91
N GLU A 168 -8.07 -6.45 -4.17
CA GLU A 168 -7.59 -7.26 -5.30
C GLU A 168 -7.94 -6.61 -6.65
N ASN A 169 -9.13 -6.03 -6.78
CA ASN A 169 -9.57 -5.37 -8.01
C ASN A 169 -9.03 -3.93 -8.14
N TYR A 170 -8.78 -3.27 -7.02
CA TYR A 170 -8.36 -1.87 -6.96
C TYR A 170 -7.10 -1.70 -6.09
N PRO A 171 -5.96 -2.26 -6.51
CA PRO A 171 -4.74 -2.30 -5.71
C PRO A 171 -4.19 -0.91 -5.37
N PHE A 172 -4.48 0.09 -6.20
CA PHE A 172 -4.08 1.48 -6.01
C PHE A 172 -4.58 2.08 -4.68
N ALA A 173 -5.69 1.59 -4.14
CA ALA A 173 -6.24 2.03 -2.85
C ALA A 173 -5.25 1.86 -1.68
N THR A 174 -4.29 0.94 -1.82
CA THR A 174 -3.25 0.67 -0.81
C THR A 174 -1.84 1.06 -1.29
N ASP A 175 -1.71 1.69 -2.47
CA ASP A 175 -0.41 2.07 -3.02
C ASP A 175 -0.01 3.47 -2.54
N ARG A 176 1.09 3.56 -1.80
CA ARG A 176 1.69 4.82 -1.36
C ARG A 176 1.99 5.80 -2.50
N LYS A 177 2.33 5.32 -3.70
CA LYS A 177 2.70 6.18 -4.83
C LYS A 177 1.50 6.94 -5.36
N PHE A 178 0.30 6.35 -5.31
CA PHE A 178 -0.94 7.01 -5.69
C PHE A 178 -1.21 8.24 -4.81
N TYR A 179 -1.11 8.09 -3.48
CA TYR A 179 -1.30 9.19 -2.55
C TYR A 179 -0.20 10.24 -2.62
N TYR A 180 1.06 9.81 -2.78
CA TYR A 180 2.17 10.75 -2.98
C TYR A 180 2.00 11.59 -4.26
N LEU A 181 1.50 10.97 -5.34
CA LEU A 181 1.26 11.65 -6.60
C LEU A 181 0.27 12.80 -6.47
N GLN A 182 -0.81 12.62 -5.71
CA GLN A 182 -1.82 13.66 -5.47
C GLN A 182 -1.20 14.90 -4.82
N SER A 183 -0.23 14.74 -3.92
CA SER A 183 0.48 15.86 -3.28
C SER A 183 1.36 16.69 -4.23
N LEU A 184 1.67 16.17 -5.42
CA LEU A 184 2.51 16.83 -6.40
C LEU A 184 1.72 17.63 -7.43
N VAL A 185 0.47 17.27 -7.65
CA VAL A 185 -0.39 17.88 -8.67
C VAL A 185 -0.80 19.28 -8.23
N ASP A 186 -1.32 19.40 -7.01
CA ASP A 186 -1.73 20.66 -6.42
C ASP A 186 -1.81 20.50 -4.90
N HIS A 187 -1.42 21.55 -4.18
CA HIS A 187 -1.19 21.52 -2.74
C HIS A 187 -2.48 21.37 -1.91
N PHE A 188 -3.63 21.80 -2.44
CA PHE A 188 -4.92 21.79 -1.75
C PHE A 188 -6.00 20.95 -2.42
N GLU A 189 -5.84 20.63 -3.71
CA GLU A 189 -6.88 19.99 -4.54
C GLU A 189 -7.48 18.73 -3.92
N PHE A 190 -6.65 17.89 -3.32
CA PHE A 190 -7.07 16.57 -2.81
C PHE A 190 -7.21 16.53 -1.28
N ASP A 191 -7.09 17.66 -0.57
CA ASP A 191 -7.16 17.67 0.90
C ASP A 191 -8.52 17.16 1.42
N ASP A 192 -9.61 17.51 0.72
CA ASP A 192 -10.98 17.13 1.09
C ASP A 192 -11.28 15.66 0.78
N ASP A 193 -10.79 15.14 -0.34
CA ASP A 193 -10.87 13.71 -0.68
C ASP A 193 -10.17 12.85 0.37
N ILE A 194 -8.93 13.22 0.70
CA ILE A 194 -8.11 12.47 1.65
C ILE A 194 -8.73 12.51 3.05
N LEU A 195 -9.31 13.66 3.43
CA LEU A 195 -10.07 13.77 4.68
C LEU A 195 -11.33 12.89 4.65
N THR A 196 -12.04 12.85 3.53
CA THR A 196 -13.25 12.03 3.35
C THR A 196 -12.92 10.54 3.44
N ILE A 197 -11.86 10.07 2.77
CA ILE A 197 -11.39 8.68 2.90
C ILE A 197 -11.07 8.38 4.37
N ASN A 198 -10.35 9.26 5.09
CA ASN A 198 -10.07 9.07 6.51
C ASN A 198 -11.34 8.95 7.36
N ASN A 199 -12.33 9.80 7.12
CA ASN A 199 -13.58 9.81 7.87
C ASN A 199 -14.39 8.53 7.63
N VAL A 200 -14.50 8.12 6.36
CA VAL A 200 -15.21 6.89 5.97
C VAL A 200 -14.53 5.65 6.54
N VAL A 201 -13.19 5.62 6.62
CA VAL A 201 -12.47 4.56 7.34
C VAL A 201 -12.84 4.56 8.83
N ALA A 202 -12.89 5.73 9.47
CA ALA A 202 -13.21 5.85 10.89
C ALA A 202 -14.66 5.42 11.20
N GLU A 203 -15.61 5.71 10.30
CA GLU A 203 -17.01 5.26 10.41
C GLU A 203 -17.13 3.74 10.26
N ASN A 204 -16.32 3.14 9.39
CA ASN A 204 -16.29 1.71 9.13
C ASN A 204 -15.35 0.92 10.06
N GLN A 205 -14.86 1.53 11.14
CA GLN A 205 -13.96 0.89 12.11
C GLN A 205 -14.59 -0.29 12.87
N LYS A 206 -15.92 -0.42 12.90
CA LYS A 206 -16.64 -1.53 13.54
C LYS A 206 -16.90 -2.67 12.54
N THR A 207 -15.85 -3.08 11.83
CA THR A 207 -15.90 -4.12 10.80
C THR A 207 -15.10 -5.37 11.21
N SER A 208 -15.15 -6.41 10.36
CA SER A 208 -14.34 -7.62 10.51
C SER A 208 -12.86 -7.27 10.51
N ILE A 209 -12.03 -8.11 11.12
CA ILE A 209 -10.60 -7.81 11.22
C ILE A 209 -9.91 -7.92 9.86
N ASP A 210 -10.38 -8.79 8.96
CA ASP A 210 -9.91 -8.82 7.58
C ASP A 210 -10.10 -7.46 6.89
N ASN A 211 -11.27 -6.85 7.09
CA ASN A 211 -11.55 -5.51 6.60
C ASN A 211 -10.71 -4.46 7.32
N LYS A 212 -10.51 -4.58 8.65
CA LYS A 212 -9.64 -3.66 9.40
C LYS A 212 -8.20 -3.64 8.90
N VAL A 213 -7.64 -4.80 8.54
CA VAL A 213 -6.28 -4.86 7.97
C VAL A 213 -6.21 -4.04 6.68
N VAL A 214 -7.18 -4.20 5.78
CA VAL A 214 -7.23 -3.44 4.52
C VAL A 214 -7.43 -1.95 4.79
N LEU A 215 -8.33 -1.57 5.69
CA LEU A 215 -8.51 -0.17 6.11
C LEU A 215 -7.22 0.41 6.70
N GLY A 216 -6.49 -0.37 7.49
CA GLY A 216 -5.17 0.00 8.01
C GLY A 216 -4.14 0.20 6.90
N GLU A 217 -4.13 -0.65 5.87
CA GLU A 217 -3.26 -0.48 4.71
C GLU A 217 -3.58 0.78 3.89
N ILE A 218 -4.87 1.09 3.69
CA ILE A 218 -5.33 2.34 3.04
C ILE A 218 -4.85 3.55 3.85
N LEU A 219 -5.08 3.56 5.17
CA LEU A 219 -4.61 4.65 6.03
C LEU A 219 -3.08 4.78 6.01
N THR A 220 -2.34 3.68 6.03
CA THR A 220 -0.87 3.73 5.92
C THR A 220 -0.44 4.32 4.57
N ALA A 221 -1.12 3.98 3.48
CA ALA A 221 -0.82 4.53 2.16
C ALA A 221 -1.04 6.06 2.13
N ILE A 222 -2.13 6.54 2.75
CA ILE A 222 -2.45 7.97 2.90
C ILE A 222 -1.34 8.75 3.61
N PHE A 223 -0.51 8.15 4.46
CA PHE A 223 0.59 8.87 5.14
C PHE A 223 1.65 9.43 4.18
N HIS A 224 1.65 8.98 2.93
CA HIS A 224 2.52 9.53 1.89
C HIS A 224 1.93 10.75 1.19
N PHE A 225 0.69 11.11 1.49
CA PHE A 225 0.08 12.37 1.09
C PHE A 225 0.56 13.51 2.01
N SER A 226 1.17 14.53 1.41
CA SER A 226 1.59 15.76 2.07
C SER A 226 0.50 16.83 1.97
N SER A 227 -0.45 16.78 2.92
CA SER A 227 -1.51 17.77 3.05
C SER A 227 -1.00 19.18 3.39
N SER A 228 -1.53 20.19 2.70
CA SER A 228 -1.28 21.60 3.02
C SER A 228 -2.28 22.12 4.08
N ASN A 229 -3.48 21.54 4.14
CA ASN A 229 -4.45 21.81 5.18
C ASN A 229 -4.00 21.25 6.55
N SER A 230 -3.87 22.14 7.54
CA SER A 230 -3.47 21.76 8.90
C SER A 230 -4.39 20.74 9.58
N VAL A 231 -5.70 20.76 9.26
CA VAL A 231 -6.69 19.82 9.81
C VAL A 231 -6.44 18.43 9.26
N THR A 232 -6.42 18.28 7.93
CA THR A 232 -6.17 17.01 7.25
C THR A 232 -4.81 16.44 7.66
N LYS A 233 -3.75 17.25 7.68
CA LYS A 233 -2.43 16.87 8.18
C LYS A 233 -2.45 16.33 9.62
N ASN A 234 -3.20 16.97 10.51
CA ASN A 234 -3.32 16.53 11.91
C ASN A 234 -4.11 15.21 12.04
N VAL A 235 -5.16 15.02 11.23
CA VAL A 235 -5.94 13.77 11.20
C VAL A 235 -5.06 12.61 10.72
N ILE A 236 -4.35 12.79 9.60
CA ILE A 236 -3.41 11.81 9.05
C ILE A 236 -2.38 11.41 10.12
N LYS A 237 -1.77 12.39 10.81
CA LYS A 237 -0.76 12.13 11.85
C LYS A 237 -1.33 11.37 13.06
N LYS A 238 -2.53 11.72 13.53
CA LYS A 238 -3.16 11.05 14.68
C LYS A 238 -3.53 9.59 14.36
N ASN A 239 -3.87 9.30 13.11
CA ASN A 239 -4.27 7.96 12.68
C ASN A 239 -3.09 7.01 12.42
N GLN A 240 -1.84 7.48 12.48
CA GLN A 240 -0.64 6.66 12.24
C GLN A 240 -0.53 5.41 13.10
N ALA A 241 -0.66 5.58 14.42
CA ALA A 241 -0.56 4.46 15.35
C ALA A 241 -1.71 3.46 15.17
N ILE A 242 -2.92 3.96 14.87
CA ILE A 242 -4.11 3.12 14.67
C ILE A 242 -4.00 2.31 13.39
N ALA A 243 -3.55 2.94 12.29
CA ALA A 243 -3.38 2.27 11.01
C ALA A 243 -2.32 1.17 11.08
N GLU A 244 -1.16 1.44 11.70
CA GLU A 244 -0.12 0.43 11.87
C GLU A 244 -0.57 -0.70 12.80
N ASP A 245 -1.30 -0.40 13.89
CA ASP A 245 -1.92 -1.46 14.71
C ASP A 245 -2.82 -2.35 13.86
N TRP A 246 -3.76 -1.76 13.12
CA TRP A 246 -4.74 -2.50 12.31
C TRP A 246 -4.10 -3.32 11.20
N LYS A 247 -3.16 -2.73 10.45
CA LYS A 247 -2.40 -3.39 9.38
C LYS A 247 -1.58 -4.58 9.91
N ASN A 248 -1.06 -4.48 11.14
CA ASN A 248 -0.21 -5.50 11.73
C ASN A 248 -0.99 -6.52 12.59
N GLN A 249 -2.32 -6.45 12.66
CA GLN A 249 -3.14 -7.42 13.43
C GLN A 249 -2.93 -8.88 13.04
N LYS A 250 -2.42 -9.16 11.83
CA LYS A 250 -2.10 -10.52 11.35
C LYS A 250 -0.61 -10.87 11.38
N LYS A 251 0.29 -9.94 11.75
CA LYS A 251 1.74 -10.12 11.64
C LYS A 251 2.37 -10.46 12.99
N GLY A 252 3.42 -11.29 12.96
CA GLY A 252 4.24 -11.61 14.14
C GLY A 252 4.22 -13.09 14.51
N PHE A 253 5.29 -13.55 15.18
CA PHE A 253 5.47 -14.95 15.59
C PHE A 253 4.29 -15.48 16.42
N LEU A 254 3.84 -14.70 17.40
CA LEU A 254 2.72 -15.07 18.25
C LEU A 254 1.38 -15.12 17.51
N ASN A 255 1.18 -14.21 16.54
CA ASN A 255 0.01 -14.21 15.67
C ASN A 255 -0.01 -15.44 14.75
N ASN A 256 1.14 -15.84 14.22
CA ASN A 256 1.27 -17.09 13.47
C ASN A 256 0.93 -18.32 14.32
N ILE A 257 1.45 -18.38 15.56
CA ILE A 257 1.11 -19.46 16.51
C ILE A 257 -0.39 -19.48 16.78
N ALA A 258 -0.99 -18.32 17.09
CA ALA A 258 -2.41 -18.21 17.34
C ALA A 258 -3.25 -18.61 16.12
N TYR A 259 -2.83 -18.23 14.90
CA TYR A 259 -3.45 -18.65 13.65
C TYR A 259 -3.48 -20.17 13.51
N TYR A 260 -2.33 -20.85 13.69
CA TYR A 260 -2.25 -22.30 13.54
C TYR A 260 -3.08 -23.04 14.60
N ILE A 261 -3.00 -22.59 15.86
CA ILE A 261 -3.77 -23.18 16.97
C ILE A 261 -5.26 -23.03 16.71
N VAL A 262 -5.72 -21.81 16.40
CA VAL A 262 -7.14 -21.58 16.15
C VAL A 262 -7.62 -22.33 14.92
N ARG A 263 -6.86 -22.32 13.83
CA ARG A 263 -7.22 -23.02 12.59
C ARG A 263 -7.35 -24.52 12.79
N PHE A 264 -6.52 -25.11 13.66
CA PHE A 264 -6.64 -26.51 14.03
C PHE A 264 -8.02 -26.80 14.65
N PHE A 265 -8.46 -25.97 15.61
CA PHE A 265 -9.76 -26.15 16.27
C PHE A 265 -10.97 -25.78 15.40
N THR A 266 -10.82 -24.93 14.37
CA THR A 266 -11.94 -24.54 13.50
C THR A 266 -12.06 -25.36 12.22
N LYS A 267 -10.96 -25.92 11.70
CA LYS A 267 -10.94 -26.69 10.45
C LYS A 267 -11.26 -28.17 10.66
N ASP A 268 -10.78 -28.76 11.75
CA ASP A 268 -11.04 -30.16 12.09
C ASP A 268 -12.22 -30.25 13.06
N GLN A 269 -13.43 -30.01 12.54
CA GLN A 269 -14.69 -30.02 13.32
C GLN A 269 -15.12 -31.41 13.82
N ASN A 270 -14.20 -32.34 14.11
CA ASN A 270 -14.57 -33.57 14.80
C ASN A 270 -14.84 -33.24 16.28
N PRO A 271 -16.12 -33.23 16.74
CA PRO A 271 -16.44 -32.74 18.07
C PRO A 271 -15.83 -33.61 19.17
N GLY A 272 -15.66 -34.91 18.91
CA GLY A 272 -15.02 -35.83 19.84
C GLY A 272 -13.52 -35.57 20.02
N LEU A 273 -12.83 -35.22 18.93
CA LEU A 273 -11.42 -34.85 18.98
C LEU A 273 -11.22 -33.51 19.70
N ILE A 274 -12.07 -32.52 19.40
CA ILE A 274 -12.05 -31.21 20.08
C ILE A 274 -12.29 -31.41 21.57
N LEU A 275 -13.32 -32.17 21.96
CA LEU A 275 -13.63 -32.46 23.37
C LEU A 275 -12.44 -33.14 24.07
N PHE A 276 -11.87 -34.19 23.47
CA PHE A 276 -10.73 -34.90 24.03
C PHE A 276 -9.53 -33.97 24.23
N LEU A 277 -9.16 -33.19 23.21
CA LEU A 277 -8.04 -32.27 23.29
C LEU A 277 -8.29 -31.13 24.26
N SER A 278 -9.52 -30.61 24.33
CA SER A 278 -9.93 -29.64 25.34
C SER A 278 -9.75 -30.17 26.75
N THR A 279 -10.14 -31.43 27.01
CA THR A 279 -9.95 -32.09 28.30
C THR A 279 -8.46 -32.28 28.62
N VAL A 280 -7.65 -32.70 27.65
CA VAL A 280 -6.20 -32.86 27.83
C VAL A 280 -5.54 -31.52 28.12
N ILE A 281 -5.81 -30.47 27.33
CA ILE A 281 -5.25 -29.13 27.51
C ILE A 281 -5.64 -28.56 28.88
N LEU A 282 -6.92 -28.68 29.26
CA LEU A 282 -7.39 -28.24 30.57
C LEU A 282 -6.70 -29.03 31.71
N GLY A 283 -6.55 -30.35 31.55
CA GLY A 283 -5.85 -31.20 32.51
C GLY A 283 -4.39 -30.80 32.69
N VAL A 284 -3.66 -30.58 31.60
CA VAL A 284 -2.26 -30.11 31.64
C VAL A 284 -2.17 -28.71 32.26
N TYR A 285 -3.10 -27.82 31.94
CA TYR A 285 -3.17 -26.49 32.53
C TYR A 285 -3.37 -26.56 34.06
N ILE A 286 -4.32 -27.37 34.54
CA ILE A 286 -4.56 -27.57 35.99
C ILE A 286 -3.35 -28.23 36.66
N LEU A 287 -2.74 -29.23 36.04
CA LEU A 287 -1.53 -29.88 36.55
C LEU A 287 -0.37 -28.89 36.67
N SER A 288 -0.24 -27.94 35.74
CA SER A 288 0.77 -26.91 35.82
C SER A 288 0.56 -25.97 37.02
N PHE A 289 -0.70 -25.66 37.37
CA PHE A 289 -1.02 -24.98 38.63
C PHE A 289 -0.67 -25.84 39.85
N TYR A 290 -1.04 -27.13 39.86
CA TYR A 290 -0.76 -28.05 40.97
C TYR A 290 0.74 -28.20 41.23
N PHE A 291 1.55 -28.25 40.17
CA PHE A 291 3.01 -28.27 40.29
C PHE A 291 3.51 -27.03 41.05
N VAL A 292 2.96 -25.85 40.76
CA VAL A 292 3.34 -24.61 41.45
C VAL A 292 2.85 -24.56 42.90
N PHE A 293 1.71 -25.18 43.22
CA PHE A 293 1.23 -25.31 44.60
C PHE A 293 2.17 -26.11 45.52
N SER A 294 3.09 -26.88 44.95
CA SER A 294 4.12 -27.61 45.71
C SER A 294 5.31 -26.72 46.14
N PHE A 295 5.29 -25.43 45.78
CA PHE A 295 6.32 -24.43 46.11
C PHE A 295 5.80 -23.39 47.12
N GLU A 296 6.66 -22.47 47.53
CA GLU A 296 6.33 -21.41 48.51
C GLU A 296 5.20 -20.49 48.06
N THR A 297 4.47 -19.93 49.04
CA THR A 297 3.29 -19.07 48.84
C THR A 297 3.55 -17.89 47.90
N GLU A 298 4.76 -17.31 47.91
CA GLU A 298 5.14 -16.19 47.06
C GLU A 298 5.17 -16.56 45.57
N ILE A 299 5.63 -17.78 45.27
CA ILE A 299 5.71 -18.33 43.90
C ILE A 299 4.29 -18.58 43.37
N ILE A 300 3.37 -19.05 44.23
CA ILE A 300 1.95 -19.26 43.89
C ILE A 300 1.27 -17.93 43.51
N ILE A 301 1.50 -16.88 44.30
CA ILE A 301 0.92 -15.55 44.05
C ILE A 301 1.47 -14.99 42.73
N PHE A 302 2.79 -15.06 42.53
CA PHE A 302 3.42 -14.58 41.29
C PHE A 302 2.90 -15.33 40.06
N TYR A 303 2.83 -16.66 40.11
CA TYR A 303 2.33 -17.49 39.02
C TYR A 303 0.87 -17.19 38.69
N SER A 304 0.05 -16.93 39.71
CA SER A 304 -1.36 -16.56 39.53
C SER A 304 -1.49 -15.21 38.81
N ILE A 305 -0.70 -14.21 39.22
CA ILE A 305 -0.69 -12.88 38.57
C ILE A 305 -0.19 -12.99 37.12
N ALA A 306 0.90 -13.73 36.87
CA ALA A 306 1.45 -13.93 35.54
C ALA A 306 0.45 -14.61 34.60
N ASN A 307 -0.30 -15.61 35.09
CA ASN A 307 -1.35 -16.27 34.32
C ASN A 307 -2.52 -15.34 34.02
N ILE A 308 -2.99 -14.53 34.98
CA ILE A 308 -4.06 -13.55 34.75
C ILE A 308 -3.65 -12.56 33.66
N VAL A 309 -2.41 -12.04 33.74
CA VAL A 309 -1.86 -11.14 32.71
C VAL A 309 -1.73 -11.86 31.36
N GLY A 310 -1.23 -13.09 31.35
CA GLY A 310 -1.09 -13.90 30.14
C GLY A 310 -2.43 -14.21 29.45
N LEU A 311 -3.47 -14.55 30.22
CA LEU A 311 -4.83 -14.74 29.74
C LEU A 311 -5.40 -13.44 29.17
N TYR A 312 -5.24 -12.34 29.89
CA TYR A 312 -5.70 -11.03 29.43
C TYR A 312 -5.04 -10.62 28.11
N LEU A 313 -3.71 -10.76 28.03
CA LEU A 313 -2.95 -10.44 26.82
C LEU A 313 -3.29 -11.38 25.66
N ALA A 314 -3.45 -12.68 25.91
CA ALA A 314 -3.85 -13.63 24.87
C ALA A 314 -5.25 -13.30 24.33
N TYR A 315 -6.20 -13.07 25.22
CA TYR A 315 -7.56 -12.70 24.84
C TYR A 315 -7.62 -11.38 24.06
N ARG A 316 -6.87 -10.36 24.50
CA ARG A 316 -6.82 -9.04 23.87
C ARG A 316 -6.12 -9.06 22.52
N ASN A 317 -4.94 -9.68 22.45
CA ASN A 317 -4.06 -9.61 21.27
C ASN A 317 -4.48 -10.60 20.17
N PHE A 318 -5.10 -11.72 20.51
CA PHE A 318 -5.53 -12.73 19.54
C PHE A 318 -7.05 -12.73 19.28
N LYS A 319 -7.73 -11.62 19.61
CA LYS A 319 -9.16 -11.41 19.39
C LYS A 319 -9.59 -11.74 17.95
N TYR A 320 -8.69 -11.54 16.99
CA TYR A 320 -8.87 -11.92 15.59
C TYR A 320 -9.14 -13.41 15.40
N TYR A 321 -8.18 -14.23 15.77
CA TYR A 321 -8.29 -15.67 15.59
C TYR A 321 -9.50 -16.21 16.39
N PHE A 322 -9.77 -15.65 17.57
CA PHE A 322 -10.93 -16.04 18.35
C PHE A 322 -12.29 -15.64 17.77
N SER A 323 -12.34 -14.83 16.72
CA SER A 323 -13.57 -14.52 15.96
C SER A 323 -13.97 -15.61 14.97
N PHE A 324 -13.09 -16.59 14.70
CA PHE A 324 -13.41 -17.74 13.83
C PHE A 324 -14.30 -18.79 14.52
N PHE A 325 -14.51 -18.69 15.82
CA PHE A 325 -15.35 -19.59 16.60
C PHE A 325 -16.78 -19.05 16.70
N ASP A 326 -17.78 -19.86 16.34
CA ASP A 326 -19.19 -19.49 16.52
C ASP A 326 -19.57 -19.57 18.01
N HIS A 327 -20.04 -18.46 18.57
CA HIS A 327 -20.47 -18.37 19.98
C HIS A 327 -21.77 -19.11 20.27
N LYS A 328 -22.45 -19.63 19.24
CA LYS A 328 -23.66 -20.45 19.38
C LYS A 328 -23.36 -21.95 19.38
N ASN A 329 -22.16 -22.38 18.99
CA ASN A 329 -21.76 -23.77 18.96
C ASN A 329 -20.90 -24.12 20.18
N ILE A 330 -21.38 -25.07 21.01
CA ILE A 330 -20.67 -25.51 22.23
C ILE A 330 -19.26 -26.04 21.91
N THR A 331 -19.10 -26.71 20.76
CA THR A 331 -17.81 -27.26 20.31
C THR A 331 -16.81 -26.14 20.01
N ASP A 332 -17.28 -25.05 19.39
CA ASP A 332 -16.46 -23.88 19.07
C ASP A 332 -16.13 -23.07 20.33
N ILE A 333 -17.04 -23.01 21.30
CA ILE A 333 -16.76 -22.40 22.61
C ILE A 333 -15.64 -23.17 23.33
N LEU A 334 -15.71 -24.50 23.36
CA LEU A 334 -14.67 -25.35 23.95
C LEU A 334 -13.34 -25.22 23.18
N GLY A 335 -13.38 -25.20 21.85
CA GLY A 335 -12.23 -24.95 21.00
C GLY A 335 -11.58 -23.58 21.29
N LYS A 336 -12.39 -22.54 21.46
CA LYS A 336 -11.93 -21.18 21.81
C LYS A 336 -11.27 -21.13 23.18
N ILE A 337 -11.88 -21.75 24.20
CA ILE A 337 -11.29 -21.84 25.55
C ILE A 337 -9.95 -22.58 25.48
N SER A 338 -9.92 -23.71 24.76
CA SER A 338 -8.72 -24.55 24.64
C SER A 338 -7.59 -23.85 23.89
N ALA A 339 -7.91 -23.18 22.78
CA ALA A 339 -6.97 -22.35 22.05
C ALA A 339 -6.42 -21.23 22.92
N THR A 340 -7.27 -20.58 23.73
CA THR A 340 -6.84 -19.54 24.67
C THR A 340 -5.89 -20.10 25.72
N LEU A 341 -6.24 -21.20 26.36
CA LEU A 341 -5.39 -21.85 27.37
C LEU A 341 -4.05 -22.29 26.76
N LEU A 342 -4.06 -22.91 25.58
CA LEU A 342 -2.85 -23.37 24.91
C LEU A 342 -1.93 -22.20 24.52
N ILE A 343 -2.49 -21.11 23.99
CA ILE A 343 -1.72 -19.89 23.70
C ILE A 343 -1.15 -19.30 24.98
N THR A 344 -1.95 -19.21 26.05
CA THR A 344 -1.49 -18.72 27.36
C THR A 344 -0.40 -19.62 27.94
N MET A 345 -0.47 -20.94 27.76
CA MET A 345 0.60 -21.83 28.17
C MET A 345 1.87 -21.60 27.33
N ILE A 346 1.76 -21.50 26.01
CA ILE A 346 2.92 -21.29 25.13
C ILE A 346 3.60 -19.93 25.38
N VAL A 347 2.82 -18.88 25.69
CA VAL A 347 3.33 -17.53 25.96
C VAL A 347 3.76 -17.37 27.42
N GLY A 348 2.97 -17.90 28.35
CA GLY A 348 3.14 -17.74 29.79
C GLY A 348 4.14 -18.70 30.39
N PHE A 349 4.19 -19.97 29.95
CA PHE A 349 5.08 -20.98 30.53
C PHE A 349 6.58 -20.65 30.38
N PRO A 350 7.08 -20.13 29.24
CA PRO A 350 8.46 -19.66 29.16
C PRO A 350 8.72 -18.47 30.09
N LEU A 351 7.78 -17.52 30.16
CA LEU A 351 7.89 -16.33 31.02
C LEU A 351 7.94 -16.73 32.50
N ILE A 352 7.14 -17.73 32.88
CA ILE A 352 7.12 -18.34 34.19
C ILE A 352 8.39 -19.14 34.47
N LEU A 353 8.93 -19.90 33.51
CA LEU A 353 10.21 -20.61 33.67
C LEU A 353 11.35 -19.63 33.87
N PHE A 354 11.43 -18.57 33.07
CA PHE A 354 12.48 -17.56 33.18
C PHE A 354 12.42 -16.78 34.49
N VAL A 355 11.22 -16.38 34.93
CA VAL A 355 11.08 -15.61 36.18
C VAL A 355 11.09 -16.52 37.40
N GLY A 356 10.49 -17.70 37.35
CA GLY A 356 10.48 -18.68 38.44
C GLY A 356 11.86 -19.29 38.70
N LEU A 357 12.61 -19.68 37.66
CA LEU A 357 14.01 -20.09 37.82
C LEU A 357 14.91 -18.90 38.21
N GLY A 358 14.60 -17.70 37.72
CA GLY A 358 15.29 -16.48 38.12
C GLY A 358 15.10 -16.15 39.61
N PHE A 359 13.88 -16.30 40.14
CA PHE A 359 13.57 -16.08 41.56
C PHE A 359 14.09 -17.21 42.44
N ALA A 360 13.96 -18.47 42.05
CA ALA A 360 14.54 -19.60 42.78
C ALA A 360 16.07 -19.46 42.89
N TYR A 361 16.74 -19.05 41.81
CA TYR A 361 18.17 -18.76 41.82
C TYR A 361 18.54 -17.54 42.68
N VAL A 362 17.66 -16.52 42.76
CA VAL A 362 17.83 -15.36 43.66
C VAL A 362 17.68 -15.76 45.11
N PHE A 363 16.70 -16.58 45.47
CA PHE A 363 16.49 -16.99 46.85
C PHE A 363 17.56 -17.98 47.34
N ASP A 364 17.97 -18.94 46.50
CA ASP A 364 19.12 -19.81 46.81
C ASP A 364 20.41 -18.99 46.97
N SER A 365 20.66 -17.98 46.13
CA SER A 365 21.88 -17.14 46.22
C SER A 365 21.84 -16.07 47.32
N VAL A 366 20.67 -15.73 47.84
CA VAL A 366 20.52 -14.86 49.04
C VAL A 366 20.76 -15.65 50.32
N SER A 367 20.54 -16.97 50.33
CA SER A 367 20.92 -17.85 51.45
C SER A 367 22.45 -17.94 51.62
N ASP A 368 23.21 -17.74 50.54
CA ASP A 368 24.68 -17.71 50.51
C ASP A 368 25.24 -16.33 50.05
N GLY A 369 24.77 -15.24 50.66
CA GLY A 369 25.57 -14.01 50.88
C GLY A 369 26.31 -13.34 49.70
N LYS A 370 25.97 -13.57 48.43
CA LYS A 370 26.57 -12.88 47.27
C LYS A 370 25.53 -12.61 46.18
N PHE A 371 24.86 -11.48 46.30
CA PHE A 371 23.86 -11.02 45.34
C PHE A 371 24.50 -10.53 44.02
N PRO A 372 24.18 -11.10 42.83
CA PRO A 372 24.56 -10.51 41.55
C PRO A 372 23.36 -9.75 40.98
N GLY A 373 22.90 -8.71 41.69
CA GLY A 373 21.82 -7.82 41.22
C GLY A 373 22.07 -7.16 39.86
N GLY A 374 23.31 -7.22 39.38
CA GLY A 374 23.74 -6.69 38.10
C GLY A 374 23.35 -7.50 36.85
N ILE A 375 22.83 -8.72 36.94
CA ILE A 375 22.51 -9.57 35.76
C ILE A 375 21.00 -9.71 35.54
N ILE A 376 20.21 -9.78 36.61
CA ILE A 376 18.77 -10.05 36.54
C ILE A 376 17.98 -8.79 36.17
N PHE A 377 18.38 -7.62 36.68
CA PHE A 377 17.75 -6.36 36.32
C PHE A 377 17.92 -6.04 34.82
N PRO A 378 19.11 -6.25 34.20
CA PRO A 378 19.25 -6.20 32.75
C PRO A 378 18.41 -7.20 31.98
N LEU A 379 18.20 -8.44 32.46
CA LEU A 379 17.38 -9.44 31.78
C LEU A 379 15.88 -9.11 31.82
N ILE A 380 15.38 -8.58 32.93
CA ILE A 380 14.00 -8.06 33.03
C ILE A 380 13.86 -6.83 32.12
N ILE A 381 14.83 -5.92 32.13
CA ILE A 381 14.88 -4.77 31.21
C ILE A 381 15.03 -5.24 29.76
N PHE A 382 15.74 -6.32 29.47
CA PHE A 382 15.94 -6.89 28.14
C PHE A 382 14.68 -7.60 27.65
N GLY A 383 13.97 -8.33 28.53
CA GLY A 383 12.64 -8.88 28.26
C GLY A 383 11.61 -7.79 27.98
N ILE A 384 11.60 -6.72 28.79
CA ILE A 384 10.77 -5.53 28.55
C ILE A 384 11.19 -4.80 27.26
N ARG A 385 12.48 -4.71 26.95
CA ARG A 385 13.00 -4.11 25.70
C ARG A 385 12.70 -4.95 24.47
N ILE A 386 12.73 -6.28 24.54
CA ILE A 386 12.30 -7.17 23.45
C ILE A 386 10.79 -6.99 23.22
N PHE A 387 10.01 -6.84 24.29
CA PHE A 387 8.58 -6.58 24.22
C PHE A 387 8.25 -5.18 23.66
N ASN A 388 9.08 -4.17 23.93
CA ASN A 388 8.92 -2.81 23.42
C ASN A 388 9.60 -2.55 22.06
N ARG A 389 10.55 -3.38 21.61
CA ARG A 389 11.19 -3.27 20.28
C ARG A 389 10.39 -3.90 19.14
N ASN A 390 9.31 -4.62 19.46
CA ASN A 390 8.37 -5.19 18.49
C ASN A 390 7.05 -4.39 18.40
N LYS A 391 7.05 -3.12 18.83
CA LYS A 391 5.96 -2.15 18.59
C LYS A 391 6.29 -1.27 17.40
#